data_AF-A0A835IJL1-F1
#
_entry.id   AF-A0A835IJL1-F1
#
_cell.length_a   1.000
_cell.length_b   1.000
_cell.length_c   1.000
_cell.angle_alpha   90.00
_cell.angle_beta   90.00
_cell.angle_gamma   90.00
#
_symmetry.space_group_name_H-M   'P 1'
#
loop_
_entity.id
_entity.type
_entity.pdbx_description
1 polymer ?
#
loop_
_entity_poly.entity_id
_entity_poly.type
_entity_poly.pdbx_seq_one_letter_code
_entity_poly.pdbx_strand_id
1 'polypeptide(L)'
;MQASTFKVAILGAAGGIGQPLANIVKILVEAVADNYPDVFIHIISNPVNSTIPIAAEILKQKGVYNPKKLFGVTTLDVVRA
;
A
#
# COMPACT_ATOMS: atom_id res chain seq x y z
N MET A 1 19.82 14.25 19.77
CA MET A 1 18.38 14.12 19.47
C MET A 1 18.26 13.50 18.09
N GLN A 2 18.13 12.17 18.01
CA GLN A 2 18.10 11.46 16.74
C GLN A 2 16.72 11.69 16.12
N ALA A 3 16.66 12.36 14.96
CA ALA A 3 15.42 12.50 14.22
C ALA A 3 14.92 11.07 13.91
N SER A 4 13.73 10.73 14.40
CA SER A 4 13.07 9.48 14.03
C SER A 4 12.71 9.58 12.55
N THR A 5 13.49 8.91 11.69
CA THR A 5 13.21 8.87 10.26
C THR A 5 12.02 7.97 10.00
N PHE A 6 10.84 8.56 9.85
CA PHE A 6 9.66 7.83 9.39
C PHE A 6 9.82 7.50 7.90
N LYS A 7 9.84 6.21 7.57
CA LYS A 7 9.83 5.77 6.18
C LYS A 7 8.39 5.65 5.70
N VAL A 8 8.10 6.21 4.53
CA VAL A 8 6.77 6.18 3.89
C VAL A 8 6.90 5.67 2.48
N ALA A 9 6.02 4.75 2.08
CA ALA A 9 5.89 4.22 0.73
C ALA A 9 4.51 4.58 0.18
N ILE A 10 4.48 5.25 -0.98
CA ILE A 10 3.24 5.59 -1.69
C ILE A 10 3.13 4.65 -2.88
N LEU A 11 2.03 3.90 -2.94
CA LEU A 11 1.78 2.87 -3.94
C LEU A 11 0.62 3.29 -4.85
N GLY A 12 0.96 3.63 -6.09
CA GLY A 12 0.03 3.81 -7.19
C GLY A 12 0.25 2.74 -8.25
N ALA A 13 -0.83 2.08 -8.66
CA ALA A 13 -0.84 1.07 -9.70
C ALA A 13 -1.93 1.46 -10.71
N ALA A 14 -1.55 1.56 -11.98
CA ALA A 14 -2.46 1.72 -13.09
C ALA A 14 -2.48 0.41 -13.88
N GLY A 15 -3.65 -0.18 -14.07
CA GLY A 15 -3.79 -1.38 -14.90
C GLY A 15 -3.57 -1.03 -16.38
N GLY A 16 -2.59 -1.66 -17.01
CA GLY A 16 -2.27 -1.49 -18.43
C GLY A 16 -1.77 -2.81 -19.05
N ILE A 17 -2.07 -3.03 -20.33
CA ILE A 17 -1.68 -4.16 -21.20
C ILE A 17 -1.71 -5.55 -20.51
N GLY A 18 -2.85 -5.90 -19.91
CA GLY A 18 -3.18 -7.29 -19.60
C GLY A 18 -2.88 -7.79 -18.18
N GLN A 19 -2.22 -7.02 -17.30
CA GLN A 19 -2.11 -7.41 -15.88
C GLN A 19 -3.31 -6.94 -15.03
N PRO A 20 -3.91 -7.83 -14.21
CA PRO A 20 -4.87 -7.42 -13.19
C PRO A 20 -4.22 -6.48 -12.17
N LEU A 21 -4.93 -5.41 -11.78
CA LEU A 21 -4.48 -4.45 -10.76
C LEU A 21 -4.04 -5.15 -9.46
N ALA A 22 -4.73 -6.22 -9.07
CA ALA A 22 -4.40 -7.03 -7.90
C ALA A 22 -2.97 -7.61 -7.95
N ASN A 23 -2.52 -8.06 -9.13
CA ASN A 23 -1.16 -8.58 -9.30
C ASN A 23 -0.11 -7.46 -9.18
N ILE A 24 -0.40 -6.28 -9.69
CA ILE A 24 0.52 -5.13 -9.62
C ILE A 24 0.65 -4.67 -8.15
N VAL A 25 -0.48 -4.51 -7.46
CA VAL A 25 -0.49 -4.18 -6.02
C VAL A 25 0.27 -5.24 -5.24
N LYS A 26 0.13 -6.52 -5.58
CA LYS A 26 0.87 -7.60 -4.94
C LYS A 26 2.38 -7.41 -5.04
N ILE A 27 2.90 -7.30 -6.26
CA ILE A 27 4.34 -7.19 -6.50
C ILE A 27 4.92 -5.96 -5.79
N LEU A 28 4.22 -4.83 -5.83
CA LEU A 28 4.66 -3.61 -5.17
C LEU A 28 4.68 -3.74 -3.64
N VAL A 29 3.65 -4.34 -3.05
CA VAL A 29 3.57 -4.54 -1.58
C VAL A 29 4.62 -5.55 -1.12
N GLU A 30 4.85 -6.63 -1.87
CA GLU A 30 5.92 -7.60 -1.57
C GLU A 30 7.30 -6.94 -1.60
N ALA A 31 7.59 -6.14 -2.65
CA ALA A 31 8.85 -5.43 -2.75
C ALA A 31 9.06 -4.44 -1.59
N VAL A 32 8.01 -3.74 -1.16
CA VAL A 32 8.08 -2.85 -0.01
C VAL A 32 8.29 -3.63 1.29
N ALA A 33 7.56 -4.72 1.49
CA ALA A 33 7.67 -5.57 2.68
C ALA A 33 9.08 -6.17 2.85
N ASP A 34 9.69 -6.61 1.75
CA ASP A 34 11.01 -7.25 1.77
C ASP A 34 12.15 -6.26 2.06
N ASN A 35 12.01 -4.99 1.63
CA ASN A 35 13.04 -3.96 1.82
C ASN A 35 12.83 -3.11 3.09
N TYR A 36 11.57 -2.83 3.45
CA TYR A 36 11.21 -1.91 4.53
C TYR A 36 9.99 -2.45 5.33
N PRO A 37 10.19 -3.44 6.22
CA PRO A 37 9.09 -4.08 6.95
C PRO A 37 8.37 -3.15 7.94
N ASP A 38 9.01 -2.05 8.36
CA ASP A 38 8.48 -1.10 9.35
C ASP A 38 8.05 0.26 8.73
N VAL A 39 7.57 0.25 7.49
CA VAL A 39 7.21 1.45 6.70
C VAL A 39 5.71 1.78 6.77
N PHE A 40 5.36 3.05 6.62
CA PHE A 40 3.98 3.48 6.38
C PHE A 40 3.63 3.26 4.90
N ILE A 41 2.56 2.53 4.60
CA ILE A 41 2.13 2.20 3.23
C ILE A 41 0.84 2.97 2.92
N HIS A 42 0.90 3.83 1.92
CA HIS A 42 -0.25 4.59 1.43
C HIS A 42 -0.64 4.10 0.04
N ILE A 43 -1.84 3.54 -0.10
CA ILE A 43 -2.36 3.06 -1.39
C ILE A 43 -3.28 4.12 -1.98
N ILE A 44 -2.94 4.60 -3.18
CA ILE A 44 -3.74 5.54 -3.97
C ILE A 44 -4.47 4.83 -5.13
N SER A 45 -4.18 3.55 -5.35
CA SER A 45 -4.74 2.74 -6.43
C SER A 45 -6.24 2.48 -6.24
N ASN A 46 -7.05 2.95 -7.18
CA ASN A 46 -8.50 2.71 -7.20
C ASN A 46 -8.80 1.33 -7.84
N PRO A 47 -9.73 0.51 -7.32
CA PRO A 47 -10.61 0.72 -6.16
C PRO A 47 -9.87 0.60 -4.83
N VAL A 48 -9.87 1.65 -3.99
CA VAL A 48 -9.22 1.59 -2.66
C VAL A 48 -9.83 0.48 -1.78
N ASN A 49 -11.14 0.24 -1.94
CA ASN A 49 -11.90 -0.76 -1.19
C ASN A 49 -11.45 -2.20 -1.47
N SER A 50 -10.80 -2.48 -2.60
CA SER A 50 -10.25 -3.80 -2.92
C SER A 50 -8.74 -3.88 -2.77
N THR A 51 -8.01 -2.79 -3.06
CA THR A 51 -6.54 -2.78 -2.99
C THR A 51 -6.01 -2.83 -1.56
N ILE A 52 -6.72 -2.24 -0.58
CA ILE A 52 -6.32 -2.27 0.84
C ILE A 52 -6.41 -3.68 1.45
N PRO A 53 -7.53 -4.42 1.34
CA PRO A 53 -7.59 -5.80 1.80
C PRO A 53 -6.54 -6.71 1.15
N ILE A 54 -6.29 -6.54 -0.15
CA ILE A 54 -5.26 -7.30 -0.88
C ILE A 54 -3.88 -7.04 -0.25
N ALA A 55 -3.50 -5.78 -0.08
CA ALA A 55 -2.23 -5.42 0.53
C ALA A 55 -2.09 -5.93 1.97
N ALA A 56 -3.16 -5.86 2.76
CA ALA A 56 -3.18 -6.39 4.12
C ALA A 56 -2.88 -7.90 4.14
N GLU A 57 -3.48 -8.66 3.23
CA GLU A 57 -3.28 -10.11 3.16
C GLU A 57 -1.84 -10.47 2.77
N ILE A 58 -1.25 -9.76 1.82
CA ILE A 58 0.15 -9.96 1.41
C ILE A 58 1.10 -9.64 2.57
N LEU A 59 0.87 -8.54 3.28
CA LEU A 59 1.68 -8.16 4.44
C LEU A 59 1.56 -9.20 5.56
N LYS A 60 0.38 -9.83 5.74
CA LYS A 60 0.19 -10.92 6.71
C LYS A 60 0.95 -12.16 6.29
N GLN A 61 0.91 -12.52 5.02
CA GLN A 61 1.69 -13.65 4.46
C GLN A 61 3.19 -13.45 4.65
N LYS A 62 3.66 -12.19 4.55
CA LYS A 62 5.05 -11.81 4.82
C LYS A 62 5.39 -11.65 6.31
N GLY A 63 4.41 -11.71 7.22
CA GLY A 63 4.61 -11.56 8.66
C GLY A 63 4.92 -10.14 9.13
N VAL A 64 4.74 -9.12 8.28
CA VAL A 64 5.08 -7.71 8.56
C VAL A 64 3.84 -6.81 8.64
N TYR A 65 2.65 -7.41 8.69
CA TYR A 65 1.40 -6.66 8.73
C TYR A 65 1.25 -5.84 10.02
N ASN A 66 1.10 -4.53 9.85
CA ASN A 66 0.74 -3.62 10.92
C ASN A 66 -0.48 -2.79 10.50
N PRO A 67 -1.66 -2.97 11.12
CA PRO A 67 -2.88 -2.26 10.75
C PRO A 67 -2.78 -0.75 10.98
N LYS A 68 -1.87 -0.28 11.85
CA LYS A 68 -1.63 1.15 12.10
C LYS A 68 -0.75 1.81 11.03
N LYS A 69 -0.23 1.04 10.07
CA LYS A 69 0.72 1.50 9.05
C LYS A 69 0.24 1.31 7.62
N LEU A 70 -0.94 0.72 7.39
CA LEU A 70 -1.52 0.55 6.06
C LEU A 70 -2.73 1.48 5.89
N PHE A 71 -2.67 2.37 4.91
CA PHE A 71 -3.68 3.40 4.68
C PHE A 71 -4.17 3.42 3.23
N GLY A 72 -5.49 3.50 3.04
CA GLY A 72 -6.11 3.81 1.76
C GLY A 72 -6.31 5.31 1.65
N VAL A 73 -5.74 5.93 0.62
CA VAL A 73 -5.84 7.38 0.44
C VAL A 73 -7.15 7.70 -0.27
N THR A 74 -8.12 8.22 0.49
CA THR A 74 -9.43 8.67 -0.02
C THR A 74 -9.58 10.19 0.03
N THR A 75 -8.49 10.93 0.30
CA THR A 75 -8.52 12.39 0.43
C THR A 75 -9.08 13.07 -0.82
N LEU A 76 -8.89 12.49 -2.00
CA LEU A 76 -9.48 12.99 -3.25
C LEU A 76 -11.01 12.94 -3.24
N ASP A 77 -11.62 11.96 -2.58
CA ASP A 77 -13.09 11.86 -2.44
C ASP A 77 -13.63 12.99 -1.54
N VAL A 78 -12.89 13.34 -0.48
CA VAL A 78 -13.25 14.45 0.43
C VAL A 78 -13.15 15.80 -0.26
N VAL A 79 -12.13 16.02 -1.10
CA VAL A 79 -11.93 17.29 -1.83
C VAL A 79 -12.97 17.50 -2.94
N ARG A 80 -13.61 16.42 -3.41
CA ARG A 80 -14.66 16.47 -4.45
C ARG A 80 -16.08 16.65 -3.90
N ALA A 81 -16.28 16.54 -2.58
CA ALA A 81 -17.57 16.70 -1.91
C ALA A 81 -17.85 18.17 -1.57
#